data_AF-A0A966FPU5-F1
#
_entry.id   AF-A0A966FPU5-F1
#
_cell.length_a   1.000
_cell.length_b   1.000
_cell.length_c   1.000
_cell.angle_alpha   90.00
_cell.angle_beta   90.00
_cell.angle_gamma   90.00
#
_symmetry.space_group_name_H-M   'P 1'
#
loop_
_entity.id
_entity.type
_entity.pdbx_description
1 polymer ?
#
loop_
_entity_poly.entity_id
_entity_poly.type
_entity_poly.pdbx_seq_one_letter_code
_entity_poly.pdbx_strand_id
1 'polypeptide(L)'
;MTENKMPSHHGVEEKKNKRYPNETLRLLCERASCRNFSDRKIEEEILNLVLEAGIHSPTGGNLQPYSIIKIENQETKNKLAKLCGQDFIAKAPVNLLFCIDWHRIKRWAELEVAPFTATSSFRHFWISFQDTVIAAQNICTGADALGLGSVYIGTII
;
A
#
# COMPACT_ATOMS: atom_id res chain seq x y z
N MET A 1 -32.97 -11.21 24.84
CA MET A 1 -32.13 -11.83 23.80
C MET A 1 -32.30 -10.99 22.55
N THR A 2 -31.39 -10.06 22.31
CA THR A 2 -31.42 -9.19 21.13
C THR A 2 -30.90 -9.99 19.94
N GLU A 3 -31.75 -10.18 18.94
CA GLU A 3 -31.42 -10.83 17.67
C GLU A 3 -30.25 -10.10 17.02
N ASN A 4 -29.13 -10.81 16.93
CA ASN A 4 -27.95 -10.38 16.20
C ASN A 4 -28.28 -10.50 14.70
N LYS A 5 -28.79 -9.42 14.08
CA LYS A 5 -28.97 -9.35 12.63
C LYS A 5 -27.59 -9.46 11.98
N MET A 6 -27.28 -10.62 11.42
CA MET A 6 -26.18 -10.78 10.47
C MET A 6 -26.35 -9.75 9.35
N PRO A 7 -25.29 -9.02 8.95
CA PRO A 7 -25.37 -8.17 7.77
C PRO A 7 -25.63 -9.06 6.54
N SER A 8 -26.80 -8.88 5.92
CA SER A 8 -27.17 -9.57 4.66
C SER A 8 -26.19 -9.18 3.55
N HIS A 9 -25.56 -10.19 2.93
CA HIS A 9 -24.49 -10.08 1.92
C HIS A 9 -25.00 -9.70 0.50
N HIS A 10 -26.25 -9.27 0.34
CA HIS A 10 -26.79 -8.94 -0.99
C HIS A 10 -27.14 -7.46 -1.06
N GLY A 11 -26.10 -6.64 -1.32
CA GLY A 11 -26.11 -5.26 -1.86
C GLY A 11 -27.36 -4.40 -1.62
N VAL A 12 -27.15 -3.23 -1.02
CA VAL A 12 -28.20 -2.25 -0.71
C VAL A 12 -28.90 -1.74 -1.99
N GLU A 13 -30.24 -1.76 -2.00
CA GLU A 13 -31.04 -0.87 -2.83
C GLU A 13 -30.92 0.56 -2.28
N GLU A 14 -30.22 1.46 -2.98
CA GLU A 14 -30.79 2.72 -3.46
C GLU A 14 -29.77 3.53 -4.27
N LYS A 15 -30.22 3.92 -5.49
CA LYS A 15 -29.55 4.85 -6.41
C LYS A 15 -29.95 6.29 -6.05
N LYS A 16 -29.00 7.24 -5.97
CA LYS A 16 -29.27 8.68 -6.23
C LYS A 16 -28.08 9.38 -6.93
N ASN A 17 -28.21 9.56 -8.25
CA ASN A 17 -27.64 10.63 -9.09
C ASN A 17 -26.13 10.96 -9.00
N LYS A 18 -25.25 9.95 -8.95
CA LYS A 18 -23.81 10.06 -9.28
C LYS A 18 -23.41 8.85 -10.13
N ARG A 19 -22.36 8.98 -10.96
CA ARG A 19 -21.82 7.89 -11.82
C ARG A 19 -21.54 6.59 -11.04
N TYR A 20 -21.33 6.68 -9.72
CA TYR A 20 -21.02 5.56 -8.83
C TYR A 20 -21.95 5.54 -7.61
N PRO A 21 -22.27 4.34 -7.08
CA PRO A 21 -23.25 4.20 -6.00
C PRO A 21 -22.69 4.49 -4.60
N ASN A 22 -21.36 4.61 -4.43
CA ASN A 22 -20.73 5.14 -3.22
C ASN A 22 -19.35 5.73 -3.54
N GLU A 23 -18.76 6.37 -2.54
CA GLU A 23 -17.47 7.06 -2.66
C GLU A 23 -16.30 6.11 -2.90
N THR A 24 -16.26 4.96 -2.23
CA THR A 24 -15.21 3.95 -2.44
C THR A 24 -15.18 3.47 -3.88
N LEU A 25 -16.33 3.20 -4.48
CA LEU A 25 -16.43 2.78 -5.88
C LEU A 25 -16.06 3.91 -6.83
N ARG A 26 -16.39 5.17 -6.51
CA ARG A 26 -15.91 6.33 -7.27
C ARG A 26 -14.38 6.37 -7.27
N LEU A 27 -13.75 6.32 -6.09
CA LEU A 27 -12.29 6.36 -5.94
C LEU A 27 -11.61 5.23 -6.72
N LEU A 28 -12.10 4.00 -6.58
CA LEU A 28 -11.55 2.85 -7.29
C LEU A 28 -11.67 2.97 -8.82
N CYS A 29 -12.81 3.46 -9.33
CA CYS A 29 -13.06 3.55 -10.76
C CYS A 29 -12.44 4.79 -11.42
N GLU A 30 -12.28 5.90 -10.70
CA GLU A 30 -11.69 7.15 -11.22
C GLU A 30 -10.19 7.24 -11.00
N ARG A 31 -9.59 6.29 -10.27
CA ARG A 31 -8.16 6.22 -9.99
C ARG A 31 -7.33 6.38 -11.26
N ALA A 32 -6.38 7.31 -11.23
CA ALA A 32 -5.41 7.53 -12.29
C ALA A 32 -4.02 7.79 -11.71
N SER A 33 -2.98 7.40 -12.45
CA SER A 33 -1.60 7.62 -12.00
C SER A 33 -1.23 9.10 -12.08
N CYS A 34 -0.91 9.71 -10.94
CA CYS A 34 -0.37 11.06 -10.86
C CYS A 34 1.14 11.07 -11.11
N ARG A 35 1.60 11.82 -12.11
CA ARG A 35 3.03 11.97 -12.45
C ARG A 35 3.49 13.42 -12.43
N ASN A 36 2.66 14.32 -11.91
CA ASN A 36 2.97 15.73 -11.77
C ASN A 36 2.64 16.16 -10.33
N PHE A 37 3.69 16.38 -9.53
CA PHE A 37 3.58 16.65 -8.11
C PHE A 37 3.93 18.11 -7.82
N SER A 38 3.18 18.73 -6.90
CA SER A 38 3.58 20.00 -6.30
C SER A 38 4.73 19.80 -5.30
N ASP A 39 5.40 20.88 -4.97
CA ASP A 39 6.40 20.98 -3.89
C ASP A 39 5.81 21.01 -2.48
N ARG A 40 4.47 21.10 -2.35
CA ARG A 40 3.77 21.02 -1.06
C ARG A 40 4.06 19.68 -0.36
N LYS A 41 4.57 19.77 0.87
CA LYS A 41 4.75 18.60 1.75
C LYS A 41 3.40 18.00 2.15
N ILE A 42 3.40 16.69 2.35
CA ILE A 42 2.28 15.97 2.96
C ILE A 42 2.41 16.12 4.48
N GLU A 43 1.31 16.50 5.14
CA GLU A 43 1.25 16.55 6.60
C GLU A 43 1.46 15.14 7.19
N GLU A 44 2.17 15.06 8.32
CA GLU A 44 2.59 13.77 8.89
C GLU A 44 1.37 12.94 9.32
N GLU A 45 0.34 13.57 9.86
CA GLU A 45 -0.92 12.93 10.24
C GLU A 45 -1.63 12.31 9.04
N ILE A 46 -1.63 13.01 7.90
CA ILE A 46 -2.22 12.51 6.65
C ILE A 46 -1.42 11.31 6.13
N LEU A 47 -0.10 11.39 6.13
CA LEU A 47 0.74 10.29 5.69
C LEU A 47 0.58 9.06 6.60
N ASN A 48 0.52 9.26 7.92
CA ASN A 48 0.31 8.19 8.88
C ASN A 48 -1.05 7.51 8.66
N LEU A 49 -2.12 8.27 8.39
CA LEU A 49 -3.43 7.70 8.10
C LEU A 49 -3.42 6.84 6.82
N VAL A 50 -2.70 7.28 5.77
CA VAL A 50 -2.54 6.50 4.53
C VAL A 50 -1.75 5.21 4.80
N LEU A 51 -0.66 5.29 5.56
CA LEU A 51 0.14 4.12 5.94
C LEU A 51 -0.67 3.16 6.81
N GLU A 52 -1.50 3.67 7.72
CA GLU A 52 -2.41 2.89 8.56
C GLU A 52 -3.41 2.10 7.71
N ALA A 53 -4.01 2.72 6.69
CA ALA A 53 -4.89 2.01 5.75
C ALA A 53 -4.15 0.88 5.01
N GLY A 54 -2.86 1.11 4.69
CA GLY A 54 -1.97 0.10 4.10
C GLY A 54 -1.75 -1.11 5.01
N ILE A 55 -1.35 -0.89 6.26
CA ILE A 55 -1.03 -1.99 7.18
C ILE A 55 -2.26 -2.79 7.65
N HIS A 56 -3.45 -2.22 7.54
CA HIS A 56 -4.73 -2.92 7.77
C HIS A 56 -5.19 -3.77 6.58
N SER A 57 -4.40 -3.86 5.51
CA SER A 57 -4.66 -4.76 4.39
C SER A 57 -4.68 -6.23 4.84
N PRO A 58 -5.51 -7.08 4.20
CA PRO A 58 -5.45 -8.51 4.47
C PRO A 58 -4.09 -9.09 4.06
N THR A 59 -3.58 -10.01 4.87
CA THR A 59 -2.31 -10.70 4.60
C THR A 59 -2.45 -12.20 4.85
N GLY A 60 -1.77 -13.01 4.05
CA GLY A 60 -1.77 -14.46 4.18
C GLY A 60 -1.22 -14.89 5.54
N GLY A 61 -2.06 -15.55 6.37
CA GLY A 61 -1.65 -16.02 7.69
C GLY A 61 -1.28 -14.91 8.69
N ASN A 62 -1.71 -13.66 8.44
CA ASN A 62 -1.30 -12.48 9.20
C ASN A 62 0.23 -12.29 9.28
N LEU A 63 0.96 -12.80 8.28
CA LEU A 63 2.43 -12.78 8.30
C LEU A 63 2.99 -11.37 8.08
N GLN A 64 2.26 -10.53 7.34
CA GLN A 64 2.70 -9.17 6.99
C GLN A 64 4.16 -9.15 6.48
N PRO A 65 4.50 -9.97 5.45
CA PRO A 65 5.88 -10.22 5.03
C PRO A 65 6.41 -9.09 4.13
N TYR A 66 6.25 -7.86 4.58
CA TYR A 66 6.67 -6.66 3.87
C TYR A 66 7.16 -5.57 4.81
N SER A 67 7.99 -4.69 4.26
CA SER A 67 8.42 -3.44 4.87
C SER A 67 8.21 -2.30 3.89
N ILE A 68 7.86 -1.13 4.43
CA ILE A 68 7.66 0.10 3.66
C ILE A 68 8.72 1.10 4.11
N ILE A 69 9.59 1.50 3.19
CA ILE A 69 10.62 2.50 3.45
C ILE A 69 10.10 3.85 2.97
N LYS A 70 9.91 4.79 3.91
CA LYS A 70 9.54 6.17 3.63
C LYS A 70 10.78 6.98 3.23
N ILE A 71 10.76 7.56 2.02
CA ILE A 71 11.89 8.29 1.45
C ILE A 71 11.49 9.74 1.15
N GLU A 72 12.00 10.66 1.97
CA GLU A 72 11.79 12.11 1.83
C GLU A 72 13.10 12.87 1.50
N ASN A 73 14.25 12.25 1.79
CA ASN A 73 15.57 12.84 1.53
C ASN A 73 15.78 13.09 0.02
N GLN A 74 16.01 14.35 -0.36
CA GLN A 74 16.09 14.77 -1.75
C GLN A 74 17.22 14.09 -2.53
N GLU A 75 18.38 13.87 -1.92
CA GLU A 75 19.51 13.19 -2.57
C GLU A 75 19.13 11.75 -2.96
N THR A 76 18.44 11.05 -2.06
CA THR A 76 17.93 9.70 -2.31
C THR A 76 16.89 9.70 -3.42
N LYS A 77 15.92 10.63 -3.39
CA LYS A 77 14.91 10.74 -4.46
C LYS A 77 15.54 11.01 -5.82
N ASN A 78 16.57 11.85 -5.89
CA ASN A 78 17.31 12.12 -7.13
C ASN A 78 18.00 10.85 -7.67
N LYS A 79 18.60 10.05 -6.78
CA LYS A 79 19.19 8.75 -7.15
C LYS A 79 18.14 7.79 -7.70
N LEU A 80 16.97 7.70 -7.05
CA LEU A 80 15.86 6.85 -7.51
C LEU A 80 15.32 7.30 -8.88
N ALA A 81 15.12 8.62 -9.07
CA ALA A 81 14.68 9.17 -10.34
C ALA A 81 15.62 8.80 -11.49
N LYS A 82 16.94 8.95 -11.27
CA LYS A 82 17.97 8.56 -12.23
C LYS A 82 17.96 7.05 -12.50
N LEU A 83 17.89 6.22 -11.46
CA LEU A 83 17.87 4.76 -11.57
C LEU A 83 16.65 4.27 -12.37
N CYS A 84 15.49 4.87 -12.14
CA CYS A 84 14.23 4.49 -12.77
C CYS A 84 13.95 5.21 -14.10
N GLY A 85 14.80 6.16 -14.53
CA GLY A 85 14.60 6.98 -15.72
C GLY A 85 13.33 7.84 -15.68
N GLN A 86 12.88 8.27 -14.49
CA GLN A 86 11.58 8.93 -14.28
C GLN A 86 11.70 10.12 -13.33
N ASP A 87 11.76 11.34 -13.87
CA ASP A 87 12.04 12.57 -13.12
C ASP A 87 11.01 12.93 -12.05
N PHE A 88 9.75 12.50 -12.23
CA PHE A 88 8.69 12.82 -11.28
C PHE A 88 8.91 12.17 -9.89
N ILE A 89 9.74 11.13 -9.80
CA ILE A 89 10.17 10.51 -8.54
C ILE A 89 10.93 11.51 -7.66
N ALA A 90 11.79 12.35 -8.27
CA ALA A 90 12.52 13.39 -7.57
C ALA A 90 11.61 14.54 -7.10
N LYS A 91 10.51 14.78 -7.83
CA LYS A 91 9.53 15.85 -7.57
C LYS A 91 8.48 15.46 -6.54
N ALA A 92 8.13 14.18 -6.43
CA ALA A 92 7.19 13.70 -5.42
C ALA A 92 7.67 14.08 -4.01
N PRO A 93 6.78 14.59 -3.12
CA PRO A 93 7.15 14.99 -1.77
C PRO A 93 7.65 13.80 -0.93
N VAL A 94 7.10 12.61 -1.16
CA VAL A 94 7.49 11.34 -0.53
C VAL A 94 7.50 10.23 -1.56
N ASN A 95 8.44 9.29 -1.44
CA ASN A 95 8.42 8.02 -2.15
C ASN A 95 8.30 6.89 -1.12
N LEU A 96 7.43 5.92 -1.38
CA LEU A 96 7.28 4.72 -0.55
C LEU A 96 7.86 3.53 -1.32
N LEU A 97 8.92 2.94 -0.77
CA LEU A 97 9.54 1.75 -1.34
C LEU A 97 9.03 0.51 -0.60
N PHE A 98 8.34 -0.36 -1.32
CA PHE A 98 7.76 -1.58 -0.81
C PHE A 98 8.70 -2.76 -1.04
N CYS A 99 9.08 -3.43 0.04
CA CYS A 99 9.98 -4.58 -0.01
C CYS A 99 9.27 -5.81 0.53
N ILE A 100 9.40 -6.95 -0.17
CA ILE A 100 9.15 -8.25 0.44
C ILE A 100 10.17 -8.41 1.57
N ASP A 101 9.67 -8.58 2.79
CA ASP A 101 10.49 -8.61 4.00
C ASP A 101 10.12 -9.78 4.89
N TRP A 102 11.01 -10.77 4.90
CA TRP A 102 10.95 -11.95 5.74
C TRP A 102 11.87 -11.85 6.97
N HIS A 103 12.66 -10.77 7.09
CA HIS A 103 13.66 -10.59 8.14
C HIS A 103 13.02 -10.58 9.53
N ARG A 104 11.87 -9.90 9.69
CA ARG A 104 11.12 -9.85 10.96
C ARG A 104 10.75 -11.25 11.46
N ILE A 105 10.14 -12.06 10.59
CA ILE A 105 9.71 -13.43 10.93
C ILE A 105 10.91 -14.35 11.13
N LYS A 106 11.98 -14.19 10.33
CA LYS A 106 13.22 -14.95 10.52
C LYS A 106 13.79 -14.71 11.92
N ARG A 107 13.85 -13.45 12.37
CA ARG A 107 14.30 -13.12 13.74
C ARG A 107 13.42 -13.76 14.81
N TRP A 108 12.11 -13.80 14.62
CA TRP A 108 11.23 -14.52 15.54
C TRP A 108 11.49 -16.03 15.54
N ALA A 109 11.67 -16.64 14.37
CA ALA A 109 12.01 -18.06 14.28
C ALA A 109 13.34 -18.38 14.97
N GLU A 110 14.35 -17.51 14.85
CA GLU A 110 15.63 -17.66 15.54
C GLU A 110 15.49 -17.59 17.07
N LEU A 111 14.64 -16.69 17.58
CA LEU A 111 14.35 -16.58 19.02
C LEU A 111 13.63 -17.82 19.57
N GLU A 112 12.74 -18.40 18.77
CA GLU A 112 11.96 -19.60 19.12
C GLU A 112 12.67 -20.92 18.75
N VAL A 113 13.90 -20.86 18.22
CA VAL A 113 14.69 -22.02 17.75
C VAL A 113 13.91 -22.87 16.73
N ALA A 114 13.13 -22.22 15.88
CA ALA A 114 12.32 -22.84 14.84
C ALA A 114 13.04 -22.81 13.47
N PRO A 115 12.87 -23.84 12.61
CA PRO A 115 13.41 -23.81 11.26
C PRO A 115 12.73 -22.73 10.42
N PHE A 116 13.51 -22.03 9.59
CA PHE A 116 13.02 -20.96 8.73
C PHE A 116 13.32 -21.24 7.26
N THR A 117 12.28 -21.44 6.45
CA THR A 117 12.40 -21.83 5.03
C THR A 117 11.67 -20.89 4.07
N ALA A 118 11.08 -19.80 4.57
CA ALA A 118 10.23 -18.92 3.75
C ALA A 118 11.01 -18.31 2.56
N THR A 119 12.28 -17.94 2.75
CA THR A 119 13.14 -17.38 1.69
C THR A 119 13.55 -18.39 0.61
N SER A 120 13.31 -19.68 0.83
CA SER A 120 13.67 -20.76 -0.10
C SER A 120 12.45 -21.41 -0.76
N SER A 121 11.28 -20.78 -0.65
CA SER A 121 10.01 -21.32 -1.11
C SER A 121 9.28 -20.36 -2.03
N PHE A 122 9.01 -20.80 -3.26
CA PHE A 122 8.23 -20.01 -4.22
C PHE A 122 6.83 -19.68 -3.70
N ARG A 123 6.21 -20.58 -2.93
CA ARG A 123 4.91 -20.34 -2.28
C ARG A 123 4.98 -19.11 -1.37
N HIS A 124 5.99 -19.02 -0.52
CA HIS A 124 6.16 -17.89 0.39
C HIS A 124 6.49 -16.61 -0.37
N PHE A 125 7.32 -16.68 -1.41
CA PHE A 125 7.53 -15.54 -2.31
C PHE A 125 6.20 -15.03 -2.88
N TRP A 126 5.38 -15.92 -3.43
CA TRP A 126 4.09 -15.56 -4.03
C TRP A 126 3.12 -14.92 -3.03
N ILE A 127 3.00 -15.49 -1.82
CA ILE A 127 2.21 -14.91 -0.72
C ILE A 127 2.73 -13.50 -0.40
N SER A 128 4.04 -13.36 -0.20
CA SER A 128 4.61 -12.07 0.18
C SER A 128 4.48 -11.01 -0.91
N PHE A 129 4.59 -11.40 -2.18
CA PHE A 129 4.36 -10.50 -3.30
C PHE A 129 2.91 -9.98 -3.32
N GLN A 130 1.93 -10.88 -3.17
CA GLN A 130 0.52 -10.51 -3.10
C GLN A 130 0.25 -9.56 -1.92
N ASP A 131 0.68 -9.92 -0.71
CA ASP A 131 0.49 -9.11 0.50
C ASP A 131 1.10 -7.70 0.34
N THR A 132 2.31 -7.62 -0.24
CA THR A 132 3.00 -6.34 -0.49
C THR A 132 2.21 -5.47 -1.47
N VAL A 133 1.71 -6.04 -2.56
CA VAL A 133 0.94 -5.31 -3.58
C VAL A 133 -0.42 -4.86 -3.05
N ILE A 134 -1.09 -5.68 -2.24
CA ILE A 134 -2.36 -5.32 -1.59
C ILE A 134 -2.14 -4.14 -0.63
N ALA A 135 -1.10 -4.19 0.21
CA ALA A 135 -0.74 -3.08 1.10
C ALA A 135 -0.48 -1.78 0.33
N ALA A 136 0.29 -1.86 -0.77
CA ALA A 136 0.53 -0.73 -1.64
C ALA A 136 -0.77 -0.18 -2.28
N GLN A 137 -1.70 -1.06 -2.67
CA GLN A 137 -2.94 -0.63 -3.32
C GLN A 137 -3.92 0.01 -2.33
N ASN A 138 -3.97 -0.48 -1.10
CA ASN A 138 -4.71 0.17 -0.02
C ASN A 138 -4.15 1.56 0.27
N ILE A 139 -2.82 1.71 0.28
CA ILE A 139 -2.16 3.02 0.39
C ILE A 139 -2.54 3.94 -0.76
N CYS A 140 -2.51 3.48 -2.01
CA CYS A 140 -2.94 4.29 -3.16
C CYS A 140 -4.40 4.73 -3.02
N THR A 141 -5.28 3.82 -2.60
CA THR A 141 -6.71 4.12 -2.43
C THR A 141 -6.95 5.10 -1.27
N GLY A 142 -6.24 4.93 -0.16
CA GLY A 142 -6.29 5.84 0.99
C GLY A 142 -5.72 7.23 0.67
N ALA A 143 -4.64 7.29 -0.11
CA ALA A 143 -4.08 8.54 -0.62
C ALA A 143 -5.10 9.29 -1.50
N ASP A 144 -5.70 8.60 -2.47
CA ASP A 144 -6.74 9.17 -3.34
C ASP A 144 -7.96 9.66 -2.54
N ALA A 145 -8.36 8.94 -1.48
CA ALA A 145 -9.45 9.33 -0.58
C ALA A 145 -9.18 10.65 0.17
N LEU A 146 -7.91 11.01 0.36
CA LEU A 146 -7.48 12.27 0.99
C LEU A 146 -7.07 13.33 -0.04
N GLY A 147 -7.35 13.10 -1.33
CA GLY A 147 -7.04 14.02 -2.42
C GLY A 147 -5.57 14.06 -2.83
N LEU A 148 -4.76 13.08 -2.39
CA LEU A 148 -3.38 12.91 -2.83
C LEU A 148 -3.34 12.11 -4.13
N GLY A 149 -2.41 12.45 -5.03
CA GLY A 149 -2.15 11.65 -6.22
C GLY A 149 -1.05 10.63 -5.97
N SER A 150 -1.16 9.44 -6.57
CA SER A 150 -0.15 8.38 -6.46
C SER A 150 0.17 7.72 -7.81
N VAL A 151 1.34 7.07 -7.90
CA VAL A 151 1.76 6.28 -9.06
C VAL A 151 2.67 5.14 -8.64
N TYR A 152 2.43 3.95 -9.19
CA TYR A 152 3.33 2.81 -9.04
C TYR A 152 4.58 2.99 -9.91
N ILE A 153 5.73 2.64 -9.35
CA ILE A 153 7.01 2.58 -10.05
C ILE A 153 7.48 1.14 -10.07
N GLY A 154 7.28 0.47 -11.22
CA GLY A 154 7.71 -0.92 -11.41
C GLY A 154 9.15 -1.07 -11.91
N THR A 155 9.79 0.03 -12.31
CA THR A 155 11.18 0.04 -12.83
C THR A 155 12.23 0.04 -11.72
N ILE A 156 11.80 0.03 -10.47
CA ILE A 156 12.70 -0.04 -9.32
C ILE A 156 13.07 -1.52 -9.10
N ILE A 157 14.11 -1.99 -9.80
CA ILE A 157 14.88 -3.25 -9.61
C ILE A 157 15.98 -3.26 -10.68
#